data_AF-A0A7J6TBV1-F1
#
_entry.id   AF-A0A7J6TBV1-F1
#
_cell.length_a   1.000
_cell.length_b   1.000
_cell.length_c   1.000
_cell.angle_alpha   90.00
_cell.angle_beta   90.00
_cell.angle_gamma   90.00
#
_symmetry.space_group_name_H-M   'P 1'
#
loop_
_entity.id
_entity.type
_entity.pdbx_description
1 polymer ?
#
loop_
_entity_poly.entity_id
_entity_poly.type
_entity_poly.pdbx_seq_one_letter_code
_entity_poly.pdbx_strand_id
1 'polypeptide(L)'
;MGNSSPVGVSIFGIDTRQLNQLRIGFGGVKGFHDPQPNTPTSQGFSALVLAHNSRIYAYKCPEEVLEAVRRAIDRGLIKRDRKCSKVDGLHEFEFTSWIWAAHGKATVDVRRYAMRIVESLREAGWGIVDDIDMSRPFFVQTWILKRIDQMAVRSPRRDILIGLHDKNDLRIVMEEDDANRQYVIQEAVRQGIVNSWQITSETDYSGSYQFQLAG
;
A
#
# COMPACT_ATOMS: atom_id res chain seq x y z
N MET A 1 -17.56 39.22 26.64
CA MET A 1 -16.91 38.07 27.29
C MET A 1 -17.95 36.95 27.26
N GLY A 2 -17.99 36.13 26.22
CA GLY A 2 -17.09 35.00 26.06
C GLY A 2 -17.82 33.76 26.59
N ASN A 3 -18.50 33.03 25.71
CA ASN A 3 -18.82 31.64 25.94
C ASN A 3 -18.78 30.90 24.61
N SER A 4 -17.74 30.08 24.50
CA SER A 4 -17.44 29.15 23.42
C SER A 4 -18.53 28.08 23.31
N SER A 5 -19.16 28.00 22.15
CA SER A 5 -19.95 26.84 21.75
C SER A 5 -19.02 25.64 21.52
N PRO A 6 -19.40 24.42 21.94
CA PRO A 6 -18.64 23.22 21.59
C PRO A 6 -18.78 22.97 20.08
N VAL A 7 -17.67 23.02 19.36
CA VAL A 7 -17.59 22.60 17.95
C VAL A 7 -17.59 21.07 17.95
N GLY A 8 -18.78 20.47 17.82
CA GLY A 8 -18.93 19.05 17.54
C GLY A 8 -18.61 18.78 16.06
N VAL A 9 -17.45 18.20 15.79
CA VAL A 9 -17.13 17.64 14.47
C VAL A 9 -17.81 16.28 14.35
N SER A 10 -18.88 16.22 13.56
CA SER A 10 -19.60 14.99 13.24
C SER A 10 -18.81 14.18 12.20
N ILE A 11 -18.15 13.11 12.64
CA ILE A 11 -17.64 12.07 11.74
C ILE A 11 -18.78 11.06 11.54
N PHE A 12 -19.34 11.05 10.33
CA PHE A 12 -20.26 10.07 9.76
C PHE A 12 -21.19 9.34 10.75
N GLY A 13 -22.35 9.96 11.04
CA GLY A 13 -23.50 9.24 11.57
C GLY A 13 -24.11 8.34 10.50
N ILE A 14 -23.85 7.04 10.56
CA ILE A 14 -24.72 6.04 9.92
C ILE A 14 -25.84 5.74 10.92
N ASP A 15 -27.06 6.17 10.59
CA ASP A 15 -28.27 5.80 11.33
C ASP A 15 -28.49 4.29 11.20
N THR A 16 -28.30 3.57 12.31
CA THR A 16 -28.44 2.11 12.38
C THR A 16 -29.87 1.63 12.15
N ARG A 17 -30.88 2.52 12.14
CA ARG A 17 -32.25 2.19 11.75
C ARG A 17 -32.42 2.02 10.24
N GLN A 18 -31.52 2.58 9.42
CA GLN A 18 -31.53 2.36 7.97
C GLN A 18 -30.91 1.01 7.56
N LEU A 19 -30.09 0.40 8.42
CA LEU A 19 -29.48 -0.91 8.15
C LEU A 19 -30.49 -2.05 8.15
N ASN A 20 -31.61 -1.93 8.87
CA ASN A 20 -32.65 -2.98 8.90
C ASN A 20 -33.61 -2.94 7.69
N GLN A 21 -33.58 -1.88 6.87
CA GLN A 21 -34.30 -1.86 5.58
C GLN A 21 -33.44 -2.40 4.42
N LEU A 22 -32.13 -2.53 4.62
CA LEU A 22 -31.20 -3.17 3.69
C LEU A 22 -31.24 -4.69 3.87
N ARG A 23 -32.37 -5.31 3.50
CA ARG A 23 -32.34 -6.68 2.99
C ARG A 23 -31.63 -6.64 1.63
N ILE A 24 -30.30 -6.69 1.67
CA ILE A 24 -29.45 -6.72 0.49
C ILE A 24 -29.60 -8.10 -0.15
N GLY A 25 -30.55 -8.20 -1.09
CA GLY A 25 -30.51 -9.24 -2.10
C GLY A 25 -29.23 -9.10 -2.93
N PHE A 26 -28.72 -10.21 -3.46
CA PHE A 26 -27.54 -10.29 -4.32
C PHE A 26 -27.76 -9.64 -5.71
N GLY A 27 -28.17 -8.38 -5.74
CA GLY A 27 -28.16 -7.49 -6.89
C GLY A 27 -27.46 -6.22 -6.46
N GLY A 28 -26.31 -5.90 -7.07
CA GLY A 28 -25.49 -4.75 -6.70
C GLY A 28 -26.31 -3.46 -6.55
N VAL A 29 -25.95 -2.66 -5.55
CA VAL A 29 -26.59 -1.37 -5.29
C VAL A 29 -26.37 -0.46 -6.50
N LYS A 30 -27.38 -0.34 -7.37
CA LYS A 30 -27.48 0.76 -8.34
C LYS A 30 -27.73 2.04 -7.53
N GLY A 31 -26.75 2.91 -7.35
CA GLY A 31 -27.00 4.14 -6.61
C GLY A 31 -25.83 5.10 -6.39
N PHE A 32 -24.59 4.65 -6.41
CA PHE A 32 -23.43 5.55 -6.31
C PHE A 32 -22.84 5.80 -7.69
N HIS A 33 -23.53 6.60 -8.50
CA HIS A 33 -22.97 7.12 -9.75
C HIS A 33 -22.10 8.32 -9.41
N ASP A 34 -20.78 8.14 -9.48
CA ASP A 34 -19.84 9.24 -9.36
C ASP A 34 -19.47 9.76 -10.75
N PRO A 35 -19.85 11.01 -11.12
CA PRO A 35 -19.59 11.55 -12.45
C PRO A 35 -18.11 11.84 -12.69
N GLN A 36 -17.29 11.93 -11.63
CA GLN A 36 -15.86 12.21 -11.73
C GLN A 36 -15.06 11.16 -10.96
N PRO A 37 -15.00 9.94 -11.51
CA PRO A 37 -14.41 8.81 -10.82
C PRO A 37 -12.88 8.83 -10.76
N ASN A 38 -12.27 9.52 -11.71
CA ASN A 38 -10.82 9.59 -11.87
C ASN A 38 -10.28 10.93 -11.34
N THR A 39 -11.07 11.67 -10.58
CA THR A 39 -10.60 12.88 -9.90
C THR A 39 -10.59 12.62 -8.41
N PRO A 40 -9.61 13.17 -7.67
CA PRO A 40 -9.61 13.13 -6.22
C PRO A 40 -10.91 13.68 -5.62
N THR A 41 -11.19 13.34 -4.36
CA THR A 41 -12.27 13.98 -3.59
C THR A 41 -12.09 15.51 -3.55
N SER A 42 -13.13 16.25 -3.17
CA SER A 42 -13.04 17.71 -2.97
C SER A 42 -11.93 18.14 -2.00
N GLN A 43 -11.53 17.26 -1.09
CA GLN A 43 -10.46 17.47 -0.11
C GLN A 43 -9.10 16.99 -0.62
N GLY A 44 -9.02 16.49 -1.86
CA GLY A 44 -7.79 16.08 -2.53
C GLY A 44 -7.34 14.65 -2.22
N PHE A 45 -8.20 13.81 -1.66
CA PHE A 45 -7.88 12.42 -1.34
C PHE A 45 -8.23 11.45 -2.47
N SER A 46 -7.40 10.42 -2.61
CA SER A 46 -7.62 9.24 -3.43
C SER A 46 -7.31 7.98 -2.59
N ALA A 47 -7.66 6.79 -3.09
CA ALA A 47 -7.35 5.55 -2.37
C ALA A 47 -6.89 4.43 -3.31
N LEU A 48 -5.88 3.68 -2.88
CA LEU A 48 -5.54 2.38 -3.44
C LEU A 48 -5.93 1.31 -2.44
N VAL A 49 -6.66 0.30 -2.90
CA VAL A 49 -7.09 -0.85 -2.09
C VAL A 49 -6.43 -2.11 -2.65
N LEU A 50 -5.47 -2.66 -1.91
CA LEU A 50 -4.84 -3.95 -2.21
C LEU A 50 -5.77 -5.02 -1.65
N ALA A 51 -6.43 -5.77 -2.54
CA ALA A 51 -7.56 -6.63 -2.19
C ALA A 51 -7.49 -8.01 -2.84
N HIS A 52 -8.25 -8.95 -2.28
CA HIS A 52 -8.63 -10.23 -2.90
C HIS A 52 -7.46 -11.01 -3.50
N ASN A 53 -6.38 -11.22 -2.72
CA ASN A 53 -5.17 -11.96 -3.08
C ASN A 53 -4.40 -11.50 -4.34
N SER A 54 -5.02 -10.77 -5.27
CA SER A 54 -4.50 -10.51 -6.61
C SER A 54 -5.12 -9.27 -7.28
N ARG A 55 -5.59 -8.29 -6.50
CA ARG A 55 -6.18 -7.07 -7.07
C ARG A 55 -5.67 -5.80 -6.41
N ILE A 56 -5.60 -4.73 -7.19
CA ILE A 56 -5.59 -3.36 -6.68
C ILE A 56 -6.82 -2.65 -7.25
N TYR A 57 -7.57 -1.99 -6.39
CA TYR A 57 -8.60 -1.05 -6.80
C TYR A 57 -8.12 0.37 -6.56
N ALA A 58 -8.24 1.22 -7.58
CA ALA A 58 -7.93 2.63 -7.48
C ALA A 58 -9.24 3.42 -7.51
N TYR A 59 -9.51 4.12 -6.40
CA TYR A 59 -10.71 4.91 -6.21
C TYR A 59 -10.36 6.40 -6.18
N LYS A 60 -11.06 7.21 -6.98
CA LYS A 60 -10.81 8.66 -7.07
C LYS A 60 -9.37 8.99 -7.49
N CYS A 61 -8.71 8.08 -8.20
CA CYS A 61 -7.32 8.21 -8.62
C CYS A 61 -7.24 8.83 -10.03
N PRO A 62 -6.45 9.90 -10.21
CA PRO A 62 -6.17 10.43 -11.54
C PRO A 62 -5.17 9.56 -12.31
N GLU A 63 -5.03 9.81 -13.61
CA GLU A 63 -4.27 8.94 -14.52
C GLU A 63 -2.80 8.79 -14.10
N GLU A 64 -2.18 9.83 -13.54
CA GLU A 64 -0.80 9.77 -13.05
C GLU A 64 -0.61 8.75 -11.91
N VAL A 65 -1.65 8.51 -11.10
CA VAL A 65 -1.63 7.48 -10.05
C VAL A 65 -1.78 6.09 -10.66
N LEU A 66 -2.61 5.95 -11.71
CA LEU A 66 -2.75 4.67 -12.43
C LEU A 66 -1.44 4.30 -13.15
N GLU A 67 -0.81 5.27 -13.82
CA GLU A 67 0.50 5.10 -14.44
C GLU A 67 1.60 4.78 -13.43
N ALA A 68 1.55 5.35 -12.21
CA ALA A 68 2.47 4.96 -11.14
C ALA A 68 2.34 3.47 -10.79
N VAL A 69 1.12 2.94 -10.66
CA VAL A 69 0.91 1.51 -10.42
C VAL A 69 1.40 0.66 -11.60
N ARG A 70 1.14 1.09 -12.84
CA ARG A 70 1.60 0.40 -14.07
C ARG A 70 3.13 0.36 -14.19
N ARG A 71 3.82 1.42 -13.78
CA ARG A 71 5.29 1.48 -13.79
C ARG A 71 5.91 0.60 -12.72
N ALA A 72 5.24 0.47 -11.57
CA ALA A 72 5.75 -0.27 -10.42
C ALA A 72 5.69 -1.79 -10.56
N ILE A 73 4.76 -2.30 -11.37
CA ILE A 73 4.47 -3.73 -11.49
C ILE A 73 4.81 -4.21 -12.90
N ASP A 74 5.48 -5.34 -13.01
CA ASP A 74 5.85 -5.92 -14.30
C ASP A 74 4.61 -6.14 -15.17
N ARG A 75 4.64 -5.68 -16.43
CA ARG A 75 3.51 -5.78 -17.35
C ARG A 75 2.99 -7.21 -17.54
N GLY A 76 3.88 -8.20 -17.43
CA GLY A 76 3.51 -9.63 -17.51
C GLY A 76 2.67 -10.14 -16.33
N LEU A 77 2.66 -9.42 -15.20
CA LEU A 77 1.86 -9.76 -14.04
C LEU A 77 0.46 -9.15 -14.08
N ILE A 78 0.25 -8.07 -14.83
CA ILE A 78 -1.05 -7.41 -14.94
C ILE A 78 -1.89 -8.18 -15.97
N LYS A 79 -2.87 -8.94 -15.48
CA LYS A 79 -3.83 -9.67 -16.30
C LYS A 79 -4.90 -8.76 -16.87
N ARG A 80 -5.41 -7.82 -16.07
CA ARG A 80 -6.41 -6.83 -16.46
C ARG A 80 -6.08 -5.48 -15.87
N ASP A 81 -6.35 -4.46 -16.65
CA ASP A 81 -6.17 -3.04 -16.34
C ASP A 81 -7.34 -2.31 -17.00
N ARG A 82 -8.37 -1.99 -16.22
CA ARG A 82 -9.64 -1.45 -16.76
C ARG A 82 -10.47 -0.79 -15.68
N LYS A 83 -11.51 -0.08 -16.11
CA LYS A 83 -12.63 0.30 -15.24
C LYS A 83 -13.32 -0.95 -14.68
N CYS A 84 -13.67 -0.92 -13.40
CA CYS A 84 -14.40 -1.97 -12.72
C CYS A 84 -15.80 -2.06 -13.32
N SER A 85 -16.23 -3.28 -13.69
CA SER A 85 -17.56 -3.50 -14.24
C SER A 85 -18.68 -3.53 -13.18
N LYS A 86 -18.32 -3.60 -11.89
CA LYS A 86 -19.27 -3.75 -10.78
C LYS A 86 -19.58 -2.44 -10.08
N VAL A 87 -18.65 -1.48 -10.13
CA VAL A 87 -18.74 -0.21 -9.41
C VAL A 87 -18.24 0.87 -10.35
N ASP A 88 -19.14 1.81 -10.66
CA ASP A 88 -18.78 2.98 -11.45
C ASP A 88 -17.71 3.77 -10.71
N GLY A 89 -16.63 4.02 -11.44
CA GLY A 89 -15.58 4.88 -10.97
C GLY A 89 -14.46 4.28 -10.16
N LEU A 90 -14.44 2.96 -10.09
CA LEU A 90 -13.32 2.22 -9.58
C LEU A 90 -12.48 1.74 -10.76
N HIS A 91 -11.16 1.93 -10.73
CA HIS A 91 -10.26 1.27 -11.67
C HIS A 91 -9.71 0.00 -11.04
N GLU A 92 -9.65 -1.09 -11.80
CA GLU A 92 -9.25 -2.42 -11.35
C GLU A 92 -7.96 -2.85 -12.07
N PHE A 93 -6.94 -3.18 -11.28
CA PHE A 93 -5.82 -4.00 -11.69
C PHE A 93 -6.03 -5.41 -11.15
N GLU A 94 -6.10 -6.41 -12.04
CA GLU A 94 -6.12 -7.84 -11.67
C GLU A 94 -4.79 -8.47 -12.09
N PHE A 95 -4.15 -9.21 -11.19
CA PHE A 95 -2.89 -9.88 -11.46
C PHE A 95 -3.09 -11.33 -11.92
N THR A 96 -2.09 -11.87 -12.61
CA THR A 96 -2.07 -13.26 -13.11
C THR A 96 -1.94 -14.29 -11.99
N SER A 97 -1.37 -13.90 -10.85
CA SER A 97 -1.14 -14.74 -9.67
C SER A 97 -1.66 -14.08 -8.39
N TRP A 98 -1.71 -14.86 -7.30
CA TRP A 98 -2.10 -14.39 -5.97
C TRP A 98 -0.97 -13.63 -5.27
N ILE A 99 -0.61 -12.47 -5.81
CA ILE A 99 0.53 -11.69 -5.32
C ILE A 99 0.38 -11.24 -3.86
N TRP A 100 -0.82 -11.10 -3.31
CA TRP A 100 -0.98 -10.72 -1.90
C TRP A 100 -1.03 -11.92 -0.93
N ALA A 101 -1.21 -13.14 -1.44
CA ALA A 101 -1.20 -14.36 -0.65
C ALA A 101 0.12 -15.14 -0.86
N ALA A 102 1.24 -14.43 -0.79
CA ALA A 102 2.56 -15.03 -0.96
C ALA A 102 3.04 -15.75 0.29
N HIS A 103 3.86 -16.79 0.08
CA HIS A 103 4.51 -17.56 1.15
C HIS A 103 5.99 -17.78 0.82
N GLY A 104 6.81 -18.00 1.86
CA GLY A 104 8.24 -18.25 1.72
C GLY A 104 8.97 -17.14 0.94
N LYS A 105 9.77 -17.53 -0.06
CA LYS A 105 10.59 -16.61 -0.85
C LYS A 105 9.79 -15.60 -1.66
N ALA A 106 8.60 -15.98 -2.15
CA ALA A 106 7.74 -15.08 -2.92
C ALA A 106 7.31 -13.84 -2.12
N THR A 107 7.34 -13.90 -0.78
CA THR A 107 7.02 -12.75 0.08
C THR A 107 7.99 -11.58 -0.06
N VAL A 108 9.20 -11.81 -0.60
CA VAL A 108 10.18 -10.75 -0.91
C VAL A 108 9.73 -9.97 -2.14
N ASP A 109 9.26 -10.64 -3.18
CA ASP A 109 8.83 -9.97 -4.42
C ASP A 109 7.59 -9.10 -4.19
N VAL A 110 6.65 -9.56 -3.36
CA VAL A 110 5.48 -8.77 -2.95
C VAL A 110 5.88 -7.47 -2.26
N ARG A 111 6.89 -7.54 -1.39
CA ARG A 111 7.44 -6.36 -0.71
C ARG A 111 8.13 -5.42 -1.69
N ARG A 112 8.86 -5.95 -2.67
CA ARG A 112 9.43 -5.14 -3.76
C ARG A 112 8.33 -4.45 -4.57
N TYR A 113 7.24 -5.14 -4.94
CA TYR A 113 6.12 -4.51 -5.64
C TYR A 113 5.49 -3.39 -4.80
N ALA A 114 5.23 -3.63 -3.52
CA ALA A 114 4.69 -2.59 -2.64
C ALA A 114 5.62 -1.37 -2.57
N MET A 115 6.92 -1.58 -2.38
CA MET A 115 7.93 -0.51 -2.40
C MET A 115 7.93 0.27 -3.71
N ARG A 116 7.99 -0.43 -4.86
CA ARG A 116 7.98 0.20 -6.19
C ARG A 116 6.70 1.02 -6.43
N ILE A 117 5.56 0.57 -5.92
CA ILE A 117 4.30 1.35 -6.00
C ILE A 117 4.45 2.63 -5.19
N VAL A 118 4.94 2.56 -3.95
CA VAL A 118 5.17 3.74 -3.09
C VAL A 118 6.15 4.72 -3.74
N GLU A 119 7.27 4.23 -4.27
CA GLU A 119 8.25 5.04 -5.01
C GLU A 119 7.61 5.72 -6.22
N SER A 120 6.91 4.95 -7.05
CA SER A 120 6.26 5.46 -8.28
C SER A 120 5.17 6.48 -7.98
N LEU A 121 4.41 6.30 -6.89
CA LEU A 121 3.43 7.28 -6.41
C LEU A 121 4.12 8.58 -5.99
N ARG A 122 5.21 8.48 -5.23
CA ARG A 122 5.98 9.65 -4.77
C ARG A 122 6.53 10.44 -5.95
N GLU A 123 7.09 9.77 -6.95
CA GLU A 123 7.53 10.39 -8.20
C GLU A 123 6.39 11.09 -8.96
N ALA A 124 5.18 10.52 -8.91
CA ALA A 124 3.98 11.15 -9.46
C ALA A 124 3.44 12.32 -8.60
N GLY A 125 4.10 12.67 -7.51
CA GLY A 125 3.67 13.73 -6.58
C GLY A 125 2.56 13.30 -5.63
N TRP A 126 2.44 11.99 -5.34
CA TRP A 126 1.45 11.42 -4.44
C TRP A 126 2.12 10.71 -3.26
N GLY A 127 1.64 10.99 -2.05
CA GLY A 127 2.10 10.34 -0.82
C GLY A 127 0.96 9.58 -0.15
N ILE A 128 1.32 8.53 0.59
CA ILE A 128 0.41 7.85 1.51
C ILE A 128 0.31 8.71 2.77
N VAL A 129 -0.90 9.14 3.11
CA VAL A 129 -1.20 9.91 4.33
C VAL A 129 -1.72 9.04 5.46
N ASP A 130 -2.29 7.89 5.12
CA ASP A 130 -2.80 6.92 6.08
C ASP A 130 -2.81 5.52 5.44
N ASP A 131 -2.62 4.50 6.26
CA ASP A 131 -2.69 3.10 5.87
C ASP A 131 -3.64 2.34 6.80
N ILE A 132 -4.59 1.63 6.20
CA ILE A 132 -5.66 0.95 6.92
C ILE A 132 -5.57 -0.54 6.59
N ASP A 133 -5.20 -1.33 7.59
CA ASP A 133 -5.17 -2.79 7.49
C ASP A 133 -6.50 -3.40 7.97
N MET A 134 -7.20 -4.05 7.04
CA MET A 134 -8.43 -4.82 7.28
C MET A 134 -8.26 -6.29 6.87
N SER A 135 -7.03 -6.81 6.91
CA SER A 135 -6.63 -8.12 6.37
C SER A 135 -7.28 -9.37 7.02
N ARG A 136 -8.25 -9.21 7.92
CA ARG A 136 -8.91 -10.32 8.62
C ARG A 136 -10.43 -10.34 8.37
N PRO A 137 -10.99 -11.38 7.72
CA PRO A 137 -10.35 -12.58 7.18
C PRO A 137 -9.92 -12.48 5.71
N PHE A 138 -10.22 -11.38 5.03
CA PHE A 138 -9.90 -11.18 3.61
C PHE A 138 -8.74 -10.19 3.52
N PHE A 139 -7.69 -10.51 2.75
CA PHE A 139 -6.57 -9.59 2.56
C PHE A 139 -7.08 -8.29 1.93
N VAL A 140 -7.15 -7.23 2.73
CA VAL A 140 -7.58 -5.89 2.34
C VAL A 140 -6.69 -4.89 3.09
N GLN A 141 -5.82 -4.22 2.34
CA GLN A 141 -5.04 -3.09 2.82
C GLN A 141 -5.41 -1.86 1.99
N THR A 142 -5.71 -0.74 2.65
CA THR A 142 -6.07 0.50 1.98
C THR A 142 -5.02 1.57 2.25
N TRP A 143 -4.51 2.19 1.19
CA TRP A 143 -3.64 3.35 1.27
C TRP A 143 -4.42 4.58 0.87
N ILE A 144 -4.52 5.54 1.79
CA ILE A 144 -5.12 6.84 1.55
C ILE A 144 -4.03 7.75 0.99
N LEU A 145 -4.31 8.35 -0.16
CA LEU A 145 -3.36 9.14 -0.91
C LEU A 145 -3.72 10.62 -0.90
N LYS A 146 -2.69 11.46 -0.93
CA LYS A 146 -2.84 12.91 -1.15
C LYS A 146 -1.67 13.42 -1.99
N ARG A 147 -1.89 14.50 -2.75
CA ARG A 147 -0.78 15.21 -3.39
C ARG A 147 0.21 15.71 -2.34
N ILE A 148 1.48 15.49 -2.61
CA ILE A 148 2.61 15.98 -1.82
C ILE A 148 3.36 17.04 -2.62
N ASP A 149 4.05 17.93 -1.92
CA ASP A 149 4.91 18.92 -2.57
C ASP A 149 6.11 18.22 -3.24
N GLN A 150 6.18 18.31 -4.57
CA GLN A 150 7.27 17.72 -5.36
C GLN A 150 8.63 18.35 -5.03
N MET A 151 8.67 19.60 -4.53
CA MET A 151 9.91 20.24 -4.08
C MET A 151 10.50 19.57 -2.82
N ALA A 152 9.69 18.81 -2.08
CA ALA A 152 10.15 17.96 -0.97
C ALA A 152 10.77 16.64 -1.47
N VAL A 153 10.47 16.20 -2.70
CA VAL A 153 11.03 15.00 -3.33
C VAL A 153 12.40 15.34 -3.94
N ARG A 154 13.35 15.74 -3.09
CA ARG A 154 14.73 16.03 -3.50
C ARG A 154 15.45 14.71 -3.79
N SER A 155 15.64 14.44 -5.08
CA SER A 155 16.33 13.27 -5.67
C SER A 155 15.51 11.98 -5.64
N PRO A 156 15.62 11.08 -6.64
CA PRO A 156 14.99 9.76 -6.62
C PRO A 156 15.56 8.95 -5.46
N ARG A 157 14.89 9.01 -4.30
CA ARG A 157 15.23 8.20 -3.15
C ARG A 157 14.62 6.83 -3.37
N ARG A 158 15.49 5.83 -3.51
CA ARG A 158 15.12 4.43 -3.40
C ARG A 158 14.78 4.13 -1.96
N ASP A 159 13.60 3.58 -1.75
CA ASP A 159 13.13 3.16 -0.45
C ASP A 159 13.87 1.89 -0.01
N ILE A 160 13.82 1.63 1.29
CA ILE A 160 14.18 0.36 1.89
C ILE A 160 13.02 -0.10 2.75
N LEU A 161 12.78 -1.40 2.79
CA LEU A 161 11.84 -2.01 3.70
C LEU A 161 12.62 -2.82 4.73
N ILE A 162 12.39 -2.52 6.00
CA ILE A 162 12.88 -3.30 7.13
C ILE A 162 11.64 -3.87 7.81
N GLY A 163 11.59 -5.18 7.98
CA GLY A 163 10.44 -5.86 8.57
C GLY A 163 10.85 -6.98 9.51
N LEU A 164 9.93 -7.32 10.42
CA LEU A 164 9.98 -8.56 11.18
C LEU A 164 9.31 -9.67 10.37
N HIS A 165 9.92 -10.84 10.40
CA HIS A 165 9.53 -12.00 9.61
C HIS A 165 9.55 -13.25 10.49
N ASP A 166 8.59 -14.13 10.24
CA ASP A 166 8.40 -15.37 11.00
C ASP A 166 8.45 -15.12 12.52
N LYS A 167 9.31 -15.83 13.26
CA LYS A 167 9.42 -15.71 14.72
C LYS A 167 10.48 -14.69 15.15
N ASN A 168 11.68 -14.80 14.59
CA ASN A 168 12.86 -14.09 15.07
C ASN A 168 13.73 -13.57 13.92
N ASP A 169 13.17 -13.43 12.72
CA ASP A 169 13.91 -12.90 11.58
C ASP A 169 13.62 -11.41 11.40
N LEU A 170 14.67 -10.62 11.20
CA LEU A 170 14.58 -9.25 10.69
C LEU A 170 15.12 -9.25 9.27
N ARG A 171 14.37 -8.71 8.32
CA ARG A 171 14.73 -8.72 6.91
C ARG A 171 14.77 -7.31 6.34
N ILE A 172 15.79 -7.06 5.53
CA ILE A 172 15.93 -5.87 4.71
C ILE A 172 15.63 -6.23 3.26
N VAL A 173 14.61 -5.59 2.68
CA VAL A 173 14.28 -5.68 1.26
C VAL A 173 14.60 -4.34 0.61
N MET A 174 15.36 -4.38 -0.48
CA MET A 174 15.69 -3.24 -1.31
C MET A 174 15.90 -3.69 -2.76
N GLU A 175 15.92 -2.73 -3.69
CA GLU A 175 16.32 -3.01 -5.07
C GLU A 175 17.82 -3.31 -5.16
N GLU A 176 18.18 -4.20 -6.07
CA GLU A 176 19.58 -4.53 -6.37
C GLU A 176 20.16 -3.51 -7.36
N ASP A 177 20.60 -2.36 -6.86
CA ASP A 177 21.11 -1.26 -7.69
C ASP A 177 22.59 -0.93 -7.44
N ASP A 178 23.03 -0.87 -6.18
CA ASP A 178 24.39 -0.54 -5.80
C ASP A 178 24.88 -1.39 -4.61
N ALA A 179 25.91 -2.19 -4.83
CA ALA A 179 26.51 -3.05 -3.81
C ALA A 179 27.07 -2.26 -2.62
N ASN A 180 27.59 -1.04 -2.84
CA ASN A 180 28.09 -0.20 -1.76
C ASN A 180 26.94 0.32 -0.89
N ARG A 181 25.85 0.78 -1.51
CA ARG A 181 24.63 1.17 -0.81
C ARG A 181 24.05 0.02 0.01
N GLN A 182 23.97 -1.18 -0.57
CA GLN A 182 23.51 -2.38 0.13
C GLN A 182 24.35 -2.65 1.38
N TYR A 183 25.67 -2.68 1.24
CA TYR A 183 26.59 -2.91 2.35
C TYR A 183 26.42 -1.87 3.46
N VAL A 184 26.38 -0.58 3.12
CA VAL A 184 26.22 0.51 4.11
C VAL A 184 24.91 0.38 4.89
N ILE A 185 23.81 0.04 4.21
CA ILE A 185 22.50 -0.11 4.87
C ILE A 185 22.47 -1.37 5.74
N GLN A 186 22.98 -2.50 5.23
CA GLN A 186 23.09 -3.74 6.00
C GLN A 186 23.91 -3.52 7.27
N GLU A 187 25.07 -2.87 7.16
CA GLU A 187 25.94 -2.57 8.28
C GLU A 187 25.28 -1.63 9.30
N ALA A 188 24.58 -0.59 8.84
CA ALA A 188 23.86 0.32 9.73
C ALA A 188 22.78 -0.40 10.54
N VAL A 189 22.02 -1.30 9.91
CA VAL A 189 21.00 -2.12 10.57
C VAL A 189 21.64 -3.13 11.52
N ARG A 190 22.72 -3.80 11.10
CA ARG A 190 23.50 -4.72 11.92
C ARG A 190 23.98 -4.05 13.21
N GLN A 191 24.58 -2.87 13.12
CA GLN A 191 25.02 -2.09 14.29
C GLN A 191 23.85 -1.74 15.21
N GLY A 192 22.70 -1.33 14.64
CA GLY A 192 21.49 -1.09 15.42
C GLY A 192 21.01 -2.31 16.21
N ILE A 193 21.05 -3.48 15.57
CA ILE A 193 20.68 -4.75 16.21
C ILE A 193 21.68 -5.12 17.30
N VAL A 194 22.99 -5.15 17.01
CA VAL A 194 24.02 -5.62 17.95
C VAL A 194 24.06 -4.76 19.23
N ASN A 195 23.70 -3.49 19.13
CA ASN A 195 23.59 -2.59 20.29
C ASN A 195 22.41 -2.91 21.22
N SER A 196 21.41 -3.67 20.74
CA SER A 196 20.14 -3.88 21.45
C SER A 196 19.78 -5.37 21.60
N TRP A 197 20.39 -6.26 20.84
CA TRP A 197 20.01 -7.65 20.68
C TRP A 197 21.18 -8.50 20.15
N GLN A 198 21.03 -9.83 20.19
CA GLN A 198 22.01 -10.76 19.63
C GLN A 198 21.59 -11.30 18.26
N ILE A 199 22.50 -11.24 17.29
CA ILE A 199 22.36 -11.91 15.99
C ILE A 199 22.90 -13.34 16.12
N THR A 200 22.10 -14.33 15.71
CA THR A 200 22.51 -15.75 15.68
C THR A 200 23.01 -16.17 14.30
N SER A 201 22.46 -15.60 13.23
CA SER A 201 22.92 -15.85 11.86
C SER A 201 22.54 -14.71 10.92
N GLU A 202 23.27 -14.61 9.80
CA GLU A 202 23.03 -13.64 8.73
C GLU A 202 23.04 -14.40 7.39
N THR A 203 22.02 -14.19 6.56
CA THR A 203 21.82 -14.97 5.32
C THR A 203 21.22 -14.13 4.19
N ASP A 204 21.55 -14.49 2.94
CA ASP A 204 20.73 -14.06 1.80
C ASP A 204 19.44 -14.88 1.75
N TYR A 205 18.32 -14.18 1.62
CA TYR A 205 17.00 -14.75 1.44
C TYR A 205 16.36 -14.18 0.18
N SER A 206 16.61 -14.80 -0.97
CA SER A 206 15.96 -14.42 -2.25
C SER A 206 16.32 -12.99 -2.71
N GLY A 207 17.59 -12.60 -2.56
CA GLY A 207 18.06 -11.24 -2.88
C GLY A 207 17.64 -10.20 -1.83
N SER A 208 17.32 -10.65 -0.62
CA SER A 208 17.07 -9.80 0.54
C SER A 208 17.99 -10.23 1.67
N TYR A 209 18.36 -9.30 2.53
CA TYR A 209 19.29 -9.60 3.62
C TYR A 209 18.51 -9.93 4.89
N GLN A 210 18.81 -11.07 5.51
CA GLN A 210 18.09 -11.54 6.69
C GLN A 210 19.04 -11.75 7.87
N PHE A 211 18.68 -11.15 9.00
CA PHE A 211 19.26 -11.39 10.32
C PHE A 211 18.32 -12.31 11.10
N GLN A 212 18.86 -13.40 11.63
CA GLN A 212 18.17 -14.18 12.64
C GLN A 212 18.60 -13.68 14.02
N LEU A 213 17.62 -13.36 14.86
CA LEU A 213 17.81 -12.82 16.19
C LEU A 213 17.71 -13.93 17.24
N ALA A 214 18.43 -13.81 18.35
CA ALA A 214 18.25 -14.71 19.49
C ALA A 214 16.81 -14.61 20.02
N GLY A 215 16.13 -15.74 20.25
CA GLY A 215 14.75 -15.78 20.75
C GLY A 215 14.65 -15.63 22.25
#